data_AF-A0A3S4TQC0-F1
#
_entry.id   AF-A0A3S4TQC0-F1
#
_cell.length_a   1.000
_cell.length_b   1.000
_cell.length_c   1.000
_cell.angle_alpha   90.00
_cell.angle_beta   90.00
_cell.angle_gamma   90.00
#
_symmetry.space_group_name_H-M   'P 1'
#
loop_
_entity.id
_entity.type
_entity.pdbx_description
1 polymer ?
#
loop_
_entity_poly.entity_id
_entity_poly.type
_entity_poly.pdbx_seq_one_letter_code
_entity_poly.pdbx_strand_id
1 'polypeptide(L)'
;MRRNKKMNEPLMPREKLLQYGAAALSDEELLAIFLRTGIKDCPVMQLSHNVLQHFGSLRGLITASQKQFCAVKGIGVTQFIQLQACTEMTRRYLLAELKEEHCFTSSDAVKMYLQTELEGLEREVFLVLFLDTQHRLIKQENLFLGTINQAMVYPREIIKEALACNAAALILAHNHPSGVAEPSFSDRNITQKIKQAAELMEIRVLDHFVIGRGCYFSFAEQNLL
;
A
#
# COMPACT_ATOMS: atom_id res chain seq x y z
N MET A 1 -10.68 39.24 -42.22
CA MET A 1 -11.10 39.02 -40.81
C MET A 1 -11.60 37.59 -40.65
N ARG A 2 -10.80 36.70 -40.05
CA ARG A 2 -11.31 35.47 -39.41
C ARG A 2 -10.72 35.45 -38.00
N ARG A 3 -11.51 35.96 -37.05
CA ARG A 3 -11.15 36.12 -35.65
C ARG A 3 -11.01 34.74 -34.99
N ASN A 4 -9.93 34.62 -34.23
CA ASN A 4 -9.72 33.67 -33.14
C ASN A 4 -11.00 33.30 -32.39
N LYS A 5 -11.29 31.99 -32.34
CA LYS A 5 -12.02 31.37 -31.23
C LYS A 5 -11.66 29.89 -31.13
N LYS A 6 -10.39 29.57 -30.84
CA LYS A 6 -10.08 28.34 -30.08
C LYS A 6 -10.59 28.61 -28.67
N MET A 7 -11.89 28.40 -28.43
CA MET A 7 -12.39 28.31 -27.06
C MET A 7 -11.74 27.08 -26.43
N ASN A 8 -11.36 27.18 -25.16
CA ASN A 8 -10.86 26.09 -24.33
C ASN A 8 -11.81 24.89 -24.39
N GLU A 9 -11.62 23.99 -25.35
CA GLU A 9 -12.15 22.64 -25.22
C GLU A 9 -11.41 21.99 -24.05
N PRO A 10 -12.13 21.34 -23.11
CA PRO A 10 -11.49 20.64 -22.03
C PRO A 10 -10.53 19.59 -22.61
N LEU A 11 -9.28 19.62 -22.17
CA LEU A 11 -8.25 18.68 -22.64
C LEU A 11 -8.70 17.24 -22.40
N MET A 12 -8.41 16.37 -23.37
CA MET A 12 -8.62 14.94 -23.17
C MET A 12 -7.68 14.41 -22.08
N PRO A 13 -8.04 13.33 -21.36
CA PRO A 13 -7.26 12.85 -20.21
C PRO A 13 -5.76 12.65 -20.50
N ARG A 14 -5.40 12.11 -21.67
CA ARG A 14 -4.00 11.90 -22.06
C ARG A 14 -3.25 13.21 -22.34
N GLU A 15 -3.92 14.19 -22.90
CA GLU A 15 -3.35 15.52 -23.17
C GLU A 15 -3.13 16.26 -21.85
N LYS A 16 -4.12 16.19 -20.95
CA LYS A 16 -4.07 16.73 -19.59
C LYS A 16 -2.93 16.10 -18.79
N LEU A 17 -2.73 14.77 -18.89
CA LEU A 17 -1.60 14.07 -18.29
C LEU A 17 -0.25 14.60 -18.78
N LEU A 18 -0.09 14.76 -20.10
CA LEU A 18 1.16 15.25 -20.69
C LEU A 18 1.46 16.71 -20.33
N GLN A 19 0.42 17.54 -20.22
CA GLN A 19 0.58 18.97 -20.01
C GLN A 19 0.73 19.35 -18.53
N TYR A 20 0.00 18.67 -17.64
CA TYR A 20 -0.12 19.05 -16.23
C TYR A 20 0.27 17.94 -15.25
N GLY A 21 0.61 16.74 -15.74
CA GLY A 21 0.98 15.60 -14.90
C GLY A 21 -0.23 14.86 -14.30
N ALA A 22 0.07 13.74 -13.64
CA ALA A 22 -0.96 12.84 -13.12
C ALA A 22 -1.80 13.47 -12.00
N ALA A 23 -1.22 14.36 -11.20
CA ALA A 23 -1.90 15.03 -10.09
C ALA A 23 -3.07 15.94 -10.54
N ALA A 24 -3.12 16.32 -11.81
CA ALA A 24 -4.22 17.12 -12.35
C ALA A 24 -5.44 16.29 -12.75
N LEU A 25 -5.30 14.96 -12.87
CA LEU A 25 -6.36 14.07 -13.34
C LEU A 25 -7.32 13.69 -12.20
N SER A 26 -8.59 13.52 -12.54
CA SER A 26 -9.53 12.82 -11.65
C SER A 26 -9.32 11.31 -11.71
N ASP A 27 -9.83 10.60 -10.71
CA ASP A 27 -9.88 9.13 -10.70
C ASP A 27 -10.52 8.55 -11.97
N GLU A 28 -11.59 9.18 -12.46
CA GLU A 28 -12.28 8.79 -13.69
C GLU A 28 -11.39 8.96 -14.92
N GLU A 29 -10.63 10.06 -15.00
CA GLU A 29 -9.70 10.33 -16.09
C GLU A 29 -8.52 9.35 -16.07
N LEU A 30 -7.98 9.05 -14.89
CA LEU A 30 -6.93 8.03 -14.71
C LEU A 30 -7.42 6.65 -15.17
N LEU A 31 -8.61 6.25 -14.74
CA LEU A 31 -9.20 4.97 -15.14
C LEU A 31 -9.50 4.95 -16.65
N ALA A 32 -9.93 6.06 -17.24
CA ALA A 32 -10.17 6.14 -18.67
C ALA A 32 -8.88 5.96 -19.50
N ILE A 33 -7.77 6.51 -19.03
CA ILE A 33 -6.45 6.29 -19.64
C ILE A 33 -6.06 4.81 -19.54
N PHE A 34 -6.25 4.20 -18.36
CA PHE A 34 -5.95 2.79 -18.11
C PHE A 34 -6.78 1.84 -18.98
N LEU A 35 -8.09 2.06 -19.06
CA LEU A 35 -9.03 1.24 -19.85
C LEU A 35 -8.86 1.42 -21.37
N ARG A 36 -8.31 2.57 -21.79
CA ARG A 36 -8.02 2.98 -23.18
C ARG A 36 -9.23 3.18 -24.08
N THR A 37 -10.24 2.31 -24.01
CA THR A 37 -11.42 2.30 -24.88
C THR A 37 -12.66 1.93 -24.08
N GLY A 38 -13.82 2.43 -24.52
CA GLY A 38 -15.11 2.02 -24.01
C GLY A 38 -15.59 0.71 -24.64
N ILE A 39 -16.85 0.39 -24.38
CA ILE A 39 -17.56 -0.71 -25.05
C ILE A 39 -18.62 -0.16 -26.00
N LYS A 40 -19.27 -1.04 -26.76
CA LYS A 40 -20.39 -0.65 -27.63
C LYS A 40 -21.44 0.12 -26.81
N ASP A 41 -21.81 1.29 -27.31
CA ASP A 41 -22.78 2.22 -26.72
C ASP A 41 -22.39 2.78 -25.34
N CYS A 42 -21.13 2.66 -24.92
CA CYS A 42 -20.62 3.24 -23.67
C CYS A 42 -19.16 3.73 -23.84
N PRO A 43 -18.94 5.03 -24.10
CA PRO A 43 -17.61 5.63 -24.21
C PRO A 43 -16.76 5.44 -22.95
N VAL A 44 -15.43 5.48 -23.10
CA VAL A 44 -14.48 5.15 -22.01
C VAL A 44 -14.66 5.99 -20.74
N MET A 45 -15.02 7.28 -20.88
CA MET A 45 -15.29 8.15 -19.72
C MET A 45 -16.52 7.68 -18.94
N GLN A 46 -17.61 7.36 -19.65
CA GLN A 46 -18.83 6.84 -19.02
C GLN A 46 -18.58 5.46 -18.40
N LEU A 47 -17.81 4.60 -19.06
CA LEU A 47 -17.42 3.31 -18.51
C LEU A 47 -16.61 3.48 -17.22
N SER A 48 -15.65 4.40 -17.22
CA SER A 48 -14.80 4.68 -16.05
C SER A 48 -15.61 5.20 -14.88
N HIS A 49 -16.55 6.12 -15.13
CA HIS A 49 -17.50 6.58 -14.13
C HIS A 49 -18.33 5.43 -13.54
N ASN A 50 -18.93 4.59 -14.40
CA ASN A 50 -19.76 3.47 -13.95
C ASN A 50 -18.97 2.44 -13.14
N VAL A 51 -17.74 2.14 -13.55
CA VAL A 51 -16.84 1.24 -12.83
C VAL A 51 -16.51 1.83 -11.45
N LEU A 52 -16.11 3.10 -11.38
CA LEU A 52 -15.80 3.75 -10.10
C LEU A 52 -17.01 3.85 -9.18
N GLN A 53 -18.20 4.14 -9.71
CA GLN A 53 -19.43 4.12 -8.92
C GLN A 53 -19.71 2.72 -8.35
N HIS A 54 -19.49 1.66 -9.12
CA HIS A 54 -19.71 0.29 -8.66
C HIS A 54 -18.77 -0.09 -7.50
N PHE A 55 -17.49 0.29 -7.58
CA PHE A 55 -16.49 0.00 -6.55
C PHE A 55 -16.37 1.08 -5.46
N GLY A 56 -17.05 2.21 -5.62
CA GLY A 56 -17.03 3.38 -4.74
C GLY A 56 -15.76 4.23 -4.82
N SER A 57 -14.61 3.67 -5.22
CA SER A 57 -13.31 4.37 -5.33
C SER A 57 -12.30 3.59 -6.15
N LEU A 58 -11.19 4.22 -6.56
CA LEU A 58 -10.03 3.52 -7.16
C LEU A 58 -9.48 2.44 -6.23
N ARG A 59 -9.44 2.73 -4.93
CA ARG A 59 -9.05 1.78 -3.90
C ARG A 59 -9.92 0.52 -3.94
N GLY A 60 -11.24 0.70 -3.91
CA GLY A 60 -12.20 -0.41 -3.98
C GLY A 60 -12.03 -1.25 -5.26
N LEU A 61 -11.70 -0.60 -6.38
CA LEU A 61 -11.41 -1.26 -7.65
C LEU A 61 -10.12 -2.09 -7.60
N ILE A 62 -9.04 -1.53 -7.05
CA ILE A 62 -7.72 -2.17 -6.95
C ILE A 62 -7.75 -3.38 -6.02
N THR A 63 -8.51 -3.29 -4.91
CA THR A 63 -8.61 -4.38 -3.92
C THR A 63 -9.69 -5.42 -4.25
N ALA A 64 -10.46 -5.24 -5.33
CA ALA A 64 -11.54 -6.16 -5.68
C ALA A 64 -10.99 -7.53 -6.08
N SER A 65 -11.66 -8.61 -5.64
CA SER A 65 -11.37 -9.95 -6.13
C SER A 65 -11.61 -10.05 -7.63
N GLN A 66 -10.94 -10.98 -8.31
CA GLN A 66 -11.15 -11.23 -9.75
C GLN A 66 -12.65 -11.42 -10.08
N LYS A 67 -13.38 -12.15 -9.23
CA LYS A 67 -14.80 -12.43 -9.42
C LYS A 67 -15.65 -11.15 -9.37
N GLN A 68 -15.40 -10.28 -8.40
CA GLN A 68 -16.08 -8.99 -8.28
C GLN A 68 -15.70 -8.07 -9.44
N PHE A 69 -14.42 -7.99 -9.77
CA PHE A 69 -13.91 -7.17 -10.86
C PHE A 69 -14.55 -7.53 -12.21
N CYS A 70 -14.56 -8.82 -12.55
CA CYS A 70 -15.09 -9.30 -13.82
C CYS A 70 -16.63 -9.32 -13.89
N ALA A 71 -17.34 -9.01 -12.80
CA ALA A 71 -18.79 -8.93 -12.79
C ALA A 71 -19.31 -7.63 -13.44
N VAL A 72 -18.46 -6.61 -13.60
CA VAL A 72 -18.85 -5.32 -14.16
C VAL A 72 -18.79 -5.34 -15.68
N LYS A 73 -19.90 -4.98 -16.33
CA LYS A 73 -19.97 -4.91 -17.80
C LYS A 73 -18.94 -3.91 -18.33
N GLY A 74 -18.04 -4.39 -19.19
CA GLY A 74 -17.05 -3.57 -19.88
C GLY A 74 -15.63 -3.67 -19.34
N ILE A 75 -15.44 -4.33 -18.20
CA ILE A 75 -14.12 -4.74 -17.71
C ILE A 75 -14.11 -6.24 -17.47
N GLY A 76 -13.04 -6.91 -17.89
CA GLY A 76 -12.94 -8.36 -17.79
C GLY A 76 -11.57 -8.80 -17.31
N VAL A 77 -11.26 -10.08 -17.55
CA VAL A 77 -10.03 -10.69 -17.04
C VAL A 77 -8.77 -10.00 -17.57
N THR A 78 -8.80 -9.44 -18.78
CA THR A 78 -7.67 -8.70 -19.36
C THR A 78 -7.35 -7.44 -18.57
N GLN A 79 -8.35 -6.62 -18.27
CA GLN A 79 -8.17 -5.41 -17.45
C GLN A 79 -7.79 -5.77 -16.02
N PHE A 80 -8.32 -6.87 -15.48
CA PHE A 80 -7.93 -7.36 -14.16
C PHE A 80 -6.43 -7.71 -14.12
N ILE A 81 -5.94 -8.53 -15.06
CA ILE A 81 -4.53 -8.91 -15.16
C ILE A 81 -3.65 -7.67 -15.31
N GLN A 82 -4.05 -6.72 -16.17
CA GLN A 82 -3.31 -5.48 -16.35
C GLN A 82 -3.24 -4.66 -15.05
N LEU A 83 -4.32 -4.59 -14.29
CA LEU A 83 -4.36 -3.87 -13.02
C LEU A 83 -3.45 -4.53 -11.99
N GLN A 84 -3.51 -5.86 -11.88
CA GLN A 84 -2.64 -6.63 -10.99
C GLN A 84 -1.16 -6.45 -11.36
N ALA A 85 -0.83 -6.40 -12.65
CA ALA A 85 0.53 -6.11 -13.10
C ALA A 85 0.98 -4.70 -12.69
N CYS A 86 0.13 -3.67 -12.82
CA CYS A 86 0.43 -2.31 -12.37
C CYS A 86 0.67 -2.24 -10.85
N THR A 87 -0.16 -2.91 -10.05
CA THR A 87 0.00 -2.99 -8.59
C THR A 87 1.31 -3.68 -8.22
N GLU A 88 1.63 -4.82 -8.84
CA GLU A 88 2.86 -5.56 -8.57
C GLU A 88 4.12 -4.80 -9.01
N MET A 89 4.07 -4.07 -10.13
CA MET A 89 5.18 -3.18 -10.53
C MET A 89 5.42 -2.07 -9.50
N THR A 90 4.34 -1.46 -9.00
CA THR A 90 4.41 -0.42 -7.95
C THR A 90 5.00 -0.99 -6.66
N ARG A 91 4.56 -2.17 -6.25
CA ARG A 91 5.10 -2.91 -5.10
C ARG A 91 6.60 -3.15 -5.22
N ARG A 92 7.07 -3.65 -6.37
CA ARG A 92 8.50 -3.92 -6.63
C ARG A 92 9.34 -2.65 -6.67
N TYR A 93 8.79 -1.57 -7.23
CA TYR A 93 9.42 -0.26 -7.21
C TYR A 93 9.63 0.21 -5.76
N LEU A 94 8.58 0.21 -4.93
CA LEU A 94 8.67 0.58 -3.52
C LEU A 94 9.64 -0.33 -2.75
N LEU A 95 9.64 -1.63 -3.01
CA LEU A 95 10.58 -2.56 -2.39
C LEU A 95 12.04 -2.29 -2.78
N ALA A 96 12.29 -1.87 -4.03
CA ALA A 96 13.62 -1.48 -4.49
C ALA A 96 14.08 -0.19 -3.80
N GLU A 97 13.20 0.81 -3.71
CA GLU A 97 13.45 2.05 -2.98
C GLU A 97 13.84 1.76 -1.52
N LEU A 98 13.14 0.87 -0.82
CA LEU A 98 13.49 0.48 0.56
C LEU A 98 14.86 -0.19 0.71
N LYS A 99 15.44 -0.72 -0.36
CA LYS A 99 16.78 -1.32 -0.36
C LYS A 99 17.89 -0.31 -0.69
N GLU A 100 17.54 0.84 -1.24
CA GLU A 100 18.49 1.88 -1.64
C GLU A 100 18.81 2.86 -0.50
N GLU A 101 19.98 3.49 -0.60
CA GLU A 101 20.70 4.20 0.47
C GLU A 101 20.03 5.52 0.93
N HIS A 102 18.89 5.90 0.36
CA HIS A 102 18.26 7.21 0.55
C HIS A 102 16.84 7.17 1.14
N CYS A 103 16.29 6.00 1.46
CA CYS A 103 14.84 5.88 1.61
C CYS A 103 14.26 6.11 3.02
N PHE A 104 15.05 6.05 4.10
CA PHE A 104 14.50 6.13 5.46
C PHE A 104 14.46 7.52 6.08
N THR A 105 14.82 8.56 5.33
CA THR A 105 14.43 9.94 5.68
C THR A 105 13.02 10.31 5.23
N SER A 106 12.34 9.46 4.43
CA SER A 106 10.92 9.64 4.13
C SER A 106 10.11 8.51 4.77
N SER A 107 9.31 8.81 5.78
CA SER A 107 8.33 7.86 6.34
C SER A 107 7.38 7.31 5.27
N ASP A 108 7.25 8.02 4.15
CA ASP A 108 6.21 7.82 3.16
C ASP A 108 6.44 6.61 2.27
N ALA A 109 7.67 6.32 1.86
CA ALA A 109 7.97 5.12 1.08
C ALA A 109 7.67 3.84 1.87
N VAL A 110 8.03 3.82 3.16
CA VAL A 110 7.73 2.70 4.08
C VAL A 110 6.23 2.56 4.27
N LYS A 111 5.51 3.67 4.54
CA LYS A 111 4.05 3.65 4.68
C LYS A 111 3.37 3.13 3.44
N MET A 112 3.72 3.65 2.26
CA MET A 112 3.15 3.23 0.97
C MET A 112 3.44 1.76 0.70
N TYR A 113 4.65 1.31 1.00
CA TYR A 113 5.03 -0.10 0.88
C TYR A 113 4.15 -0.98 1.80
N LEU A 114 4.10 -0.67 3.09
CA LEU A 114 3.32 -1.43 4.07
C LEU A 114 1.81 -1.44 3.76
N GLN A 115 1.26 -0.33 3.28
CA GLN A 115 -0.12 -0.28 2.80
C GLN A 115 -0.33 -1.19 1.59
N THR A 116 0.59 -1.19 0.62
CA THR A 116 0.53 -2.09 -0.54
C THR A 116 0.63 -3.57 -0.13
N GLU A 117 1.46 -3.88 0.87
CA GLU A 117 1.68 -5.25 1.36
C GLU A 117 0.50 -5.81 2.17
N LEU A 118 -0.06 -5.01 3.07
CA LEU A 118 -0.85 -5.52 4.20
C LEU A 118 -2.35 -5.18 4.13
N GLU A 119 -2.72 -4.07 3.51
CA GLU A 119 -4.09 -3.54 3.56
C GLU A 119 -5.16 -4.47 3.00
N GLY A 120 -4.85 -5.18 1.91
CA GLY A 120 -5.77 -6.08 1.21
C GLY A 120 -5.90 -7.47 1.83
N LEU A 121 -5.18 -7.76 2.92
CA LEU A 121 -5.15 -9.09 3.51
C LEU A 121 -6.41 -9.33 4.38
N GLU A 122 -7.10 -10.44 4.11
CA GLU A 122 -8.33 -10.83 4.82
C GLU A 122 -8.09 -11.33 6.26
N ARG A 123 -6.83 -11.66 6.58
CA ARG A 123 -6.38 -12.07 7.92
C ARG A 123 -5.32 -11.10 8.42
N GLU A 124 -5.22 -10.99 9.72
CA GLU A 124 -4.15 -10.24 10.37
C GLU A 124 -2.80 -10.92 10.10
N VAL A 125 -1.83 -10.13 9.62
CA VAL A 125 -0.47 -10.54 9.32
C VAL A 125 0.48 -9.58 10.01
N PHE A 126 1.41 -10.12 10.80
CA PHE A 126 2.47 -9.34 11.42
C PHE A 126 3.74 -9.42 10.57
N LEU A 127 4.14 -8.31 9.97
CA LEU A 127 5.30 -8.16 9.11
C LEU A 127 6.43 -7.45 9.88
N VAL A 128 7.65 -7.95 9.73
CA VAL A 128 8.85 -7.31 10.26
C VAL A 128 9.78 -6.97 9.10
N LEU A 129 10.22 -5.72 9.05
CA LEU A 129 11.29 -5.24 8.18
C LEU A 129 12.59 -5.19 9.00
N PHE A 130 13.60 -5.93 8.55
CA PHE A 130 14.93 -5.99 9.15
C PHE A 130 15.87 -5.06 8.39
N LEU A 131 16.47 -4.11 9.08
CA LEU A 131 17.21 -3.00 8.48
C LEU A 131 18.67 -2.99 8.94
N ASP A 132 19.57 -2.53 8.06
CA ASP A 132 20.98 -2.33 8.40
C ASP A 132 21.23 -1.00 9.17
N THR A 133 22.49 -0.67 9.43
CA THR A 133 22.89 0.54 10.17
C THR A 133 22.54 1.84 9.44
N GLN A 134 22.40 1.79 8.12
CA GLN A 134 21.95 2.88 7.25
C GLN A 134 20.43 2.81 6.99
N HIS A 135 19.73 1.97 7.75
CA HIS A 135 18.30 1.71 7.66
C HIS A 135 17.85 1.05 6.35
N ARG A 136 18.73 0.50 5.52
CA ARG A 136 18.31 -0.20 4.29
C ARG A 136 17.68 -1.55 4.61
N LEU A 137 16.65 -1.93 3.86
CA LEU A 137 15.99 -3.22 4.02
C LEU A 137 16.92 -4.38 3.66
N ILE A 138 17.29 -5.18 4.67
CA ILE A 138 18.04 -6.43 4.51
C ILE A 138 17.07 -7.55 4.12
N LYS A 139 16.02 -7.70 4.92
CA LYS A 139 15.06 -8.80 4.84
C LYS A 139 13.70 -8.31 5.31
N GLN A 140 12.65 -8.91 4.79
CA GLN A 140 11.32 -8.81 5.36
C GLN A 140 10.79 -10.20 5.70
N GLU A 141 9.98 -10.31 6.75
CA GLU A 141 9.38 -11.57 7.14
C GLU A 141 7.96 -11.39 7.69
N ASN A 142 7.04 -12.18 7.15
CA ASN A 142 5.70 -12.31 7.71
C ASN A 142 5.74 -13.38 8.80
N LEU A 143 5.47 -12.98 10.04
CA LEU A 143 5.35 -13.87 11.17
C LEU A 143 3.94 -14.43 11.23
N PHE A 144 3.82 -15.70 10.84
CA PHE A 144 2.57 -16.44 10.86
C PHE A 144 2.62 -17.51 11.94
N LEU A 145 2.05 -17.25 13.10
CA LEU A 145 1.70 -18.29 14.07
C LEU A 145 0.39 -17.91 14.75
N GLY A 146 -0.77 -18.30 14.22
CA GLY A 146 -2.04 -17.83 14.77
C GLY A 146 -3.28 -18.52 14.21
N THR A 147 -4.40 -18.30 14.89
CA THR A 147 -5.74 -18.71 14.44
C THR A 147 -6.33 -17.63 13.53
N ILE A 148 -7.60 -17.77 13.12
CA ILE A 148 -8.32 -16.80 12.28
C ILE A 148 -8.33 -15.38 12.91
N ASN A 149 -8.17 -15.26 14.23
CA ASN A 149 -8.44 -14.02 14.96
C ASN A 149 -7.21 -13.25 15.45
N GLN A 150 -6.04 -13.88 15.63
CA GLN A 150 -4.82 -13.21 16.13
C GLN A 150 -3.54 -13.94 15.71
N ALA A 151 -2.54 -13.18 15.27
CA ALA A 151 -1.17 -13.66 15.14
C ALA A 151 -0.47 -13.66 16.51
N MET A 152 -0.04 -14.84 16.99
CA MET A 152 0.87 -14.95 18.13
C MET A 152 2.28 -14.56 17.67
N VAL A 153 2.70 -13.36 18.07
CA VAL A 153 4.04 -12.85 17.83
C VAL A 153 4.92 -13.16 19.03
N TYR A 154 6.04 -13.81 18.78
CA TYR A 154 7.02 -14.15 19.82
C TYR A 154 8.27 -13.28 19.64
N PRO A 155 8.56 -12.36 20.59
CA PRO A 155 9.73 -11.48 20.49
C PRO A 155 11.03 -12.24 20.25
N ARG A 156 11.21 -13.42 20.86
CA ARG A 156 12.39 -14.26 20.69
C ARG A 156 12.66 -14.65 19.22
N GLU A 157 11.62 -14.89 18.43
CA GLU A 157 11.79 -15.29 17.02
C GLU A 157 12.21 -14.07 16.19
N ILE A 158 11.65 -12.89 16.49
CA ILE A 158 12.07 -11.62 15.87
C ILE A 158 13.54 -11.34 16.17
N ILE A 159 13.95 -11.44 17.44
CA ILE A 159 15.33 -11.17 17.84
C ILE A 159 16.29 -12.19 17.23
N LYS A 160 15.92 -13.48 17.24
CA LYS A 160 16.72 -14.54 16.60
C LYS A 160 16.97 -14.24 15.13
N GLU A 161 15.94 -13.83 14.40
CA GLU A 161 16.06 -13.50 12.99
C GLU A 161 16.83 -12.20 12.76
N ALA A 162 16.61 -11.18 13.60
CA ALA A 162 17.34 -9.92 13.54
C ALA A 162 18.85 -10.15 13.70
N LEU A 163 19.25 -10.98 14.65
CA LEU A 163 20.65 -11.37 14.84
C LEU A 163 21.17 -12.22 13.66
N ALA A 164 20.37 -13.16 13.16
CA ALA A 164 20.78 -14.02 12.04
C ALA A 164 21.08 -13.23 10.75
N CYS A 165 20.34 -12.15 10.49
CA CYS A 165 20.56 -11.28 9.34
C CYS A 165 21.38 -10.02 9.63
N ASN A 166 21.95 -9.89 10.83
CA ASN A 166 22.72 -8.71 11.28
C ASN A 166 21.94 -7.38 11.17
N ALA A 167 20.66 -7.40 11.51
CA ALA A 167 19.85 -6.20 11.54
C ALA A 167 20.28 -5.27 12.68
N ALA A 168 20.47 -3.99 12.36
CA ALA A 168 20.71 -2.92 13.34
C ALA A 168 19.41 -2.22 13.75
N ALA A 169 18.33 -2.41 12.99
CA ALA A 169 17.04 -1.81 13.26
C ALA A 169 15.87 -2.65 12.71
N LEU A 170 14.68 -2.41 13.27
CA LEU A 170 13.43 -3.09 12.93
C LEU A 170 12.33 -2.07 12.66
N ILE A 171 11.46 -2.37 11.71
CA ILE A 171 10.12 -1.79 11.61
C ILE A 171 9.10 -2.91 11.71
N LEU A 172 8.13 -2.74 12.59
CA LEU A 172 7.05 -3.68 12.81
C LEU A 172 5.83 -3.18 12.03
N ALA A 173 5.00 -4.08 11.52
CA ALA A 173 3.73 -3.72 10.92
C ALA A 173 2.69 -4.83 11.04
N HIS A 174 1.42 -4.49 11.16
CA HIS A 174 0.34 -5.46 10.97
C HIS A 174 -0.92 -4.83 10.40
N ASN A 175 -1.77 -5.61 9.72
CA ASN A 175 -3.08 -5.14 9.27
C ASN A 175 -4.19 -5.53 10.22
N HIS A 176 -5.21 -4.66 10.31
CA HIS A 176 -6.50 -5.01 10.88
C HIS A 176 -7.51 -5.24 9.74
N PRO A 177 -8.01 -6.48 9.52
CA PRO A 177 -9.01 -6.75 8.48
C PRO A 177 -10.31 -5.96 8.63
N SER A 178 -10.61 -5.52 9.85
CA SER A 178 -11.72 -4.59 10.17
C SER A 178 -11.60 -3.25 9.42
N GLY A 179 -10.38 -2.86 9.04
CA GLY A 179 -10.07 -1.61 8.37
C GLY A 179 -9.84 -0.42 9.30
N VAL A 180 -9.88 -0.61 10.62
CA VAL A 180 -9.54 0.43 11.60
C VAL A 180 -8.06 0.30 11.94
N ALA A 181 -7.31 1.40 11.93
CA ALA A 181 -5.86 1.38 12.23
C ALA A 181 -5.54 1.60 13.72
N GLU A 182 -6.55 1.78 14.58
CA GLU A 182 -6.30 2.04 16.00
C GLU A 182 -5.74 0.80 16.71
N PRO A 183 -4.57 0.88 17.36
CA PRO A 183 -3.95 -0.28 17.99
C PRO A 183 -4.72 -0.72 19.24
N SER A 184 -4.91 -2.03 19.36
CA SER A 184 -5.44 -2.66 20.57
C SER A 184 -4.45 -2.58 21.73
N PHE A 185 -4.94 -2.91 22.93
CA PHE A 185 -4.07 -3.07 24.11
C PHE A 185 -3.03 -4.18 23.90
N SER A 186 -3.38 -5.25 23.17
CA SER A 186 -2.46 -6.33 22.83
C SER A 186 -1.32 -5.83 21.95
N ASP A 187 -1.63 -5.01 20.94
CA ASP A 187 -0.66 -4.45 20.00
C ASP A 187 0.35 -3.56 20.73
N ARG A 188 -0.14 -2.71 21.64
CA ARG A 188 0.72 -1.87 22.49
C ARG A 188 1.66 -2.71 23.37
N ASN A 189 1.12 -3.75 24.01
CA ASN A 189 1.91 -4.61 24.89
C ASN A 189 2.98 -5.40 24.13
N ILE A 190 2.64 -5.97 22.96
CA ILE A 190 3.62 -6.75 22.19
C ILE A 190 4.70 -5.84 21.61
N THR A 191 4.35 -4.64 21.15
CA THR A 191 5.30 -3.61 20.72
C THR A 191 6.33 -3.34 21.80
N GLN A 192 5.87 -3.11 23.04
CA GLN A 192 6.77 -2.80 24.15
C GLN A 192 7.68 -3.98 24.50
N LYS A 193 7.16 -5.21 24.48
CA LYS A 193 7.98 -6.42 24.70
C LYS A 193 9.04 -6.60 23.62
N ILE A 194 8.70 -6.37 22.35
CA ILE A 194 9.65 -6.44 21.24
C ILE A 194 10.72 -5.36 21.38
N LYS A 195 10.31 -4.11 21.66
CA LYS A 195 11.22 -2.98 21.88
C LYS A 195 12.24 -3.30 22.98
N GLN A 196 11.77 -3.73 24.16
CA GLN A 196 12.64 -4.07 25.29
C GLN A 196 13.62 -5.21 24.94
N ALA A 197 13.16 -6.25 24.26
CA ALA A 197 14.01 -7.36 23.86
C ALA A 197 15.06 -6.95 22.81
N ALA A 198 14.69 -6.09 21.86
CA ALA A 198 15.58 -5.57 20.83
C ALA A 198 16.64 -4.64 21.41
N GLU A 199 16.25 -3.77 22.35
CA GLU A 199 17.15 -2.82 23.02
C GLU A 199 18.26 -3.52 23.80
N LEU A 200 17.96 -4.64 24.48
CA LEU A 200 18.96 -5.49 25.15
C LEU A 200 20.02 -6.06 24.20
N MET A 201 19.72 -6.12 22.91
CA MET A 201 20.59 -6.63 21.86
C MET A 201 21.14 -5.50 20.98
N GLU A 202 20.97 -4.24 21.39
CA GLU A 202 21.38 -3.04 20.65
C GLU A 202 20.71 -2.89 19.26
N ILE A 203 19.51 -3.45 19.09
CA ILE A 203 18.70 -3.37 17.87
C ILE A 203 17.58 -2.35 18.08
N ARG A 204 17.50 -1.31 17.24
CA ARG A 204 16.51 -0.25 17.38
C ARG A 204 15.17 -0.64 16.75
N VAL A 205 14.06 -0.47 17.46
CA VAL A 205 12.71 -0.49 16.84
C VAL A 205 12.39 0.94 16.39
N LEU A 206 12.37 1.19 15.09
CA LEU A 206 12.17 2.53 14.52
C LEU A 206 10.70 2.93 14.49
N ASP A 207 9.82 1.99 14.16
CA ASP A 207 8.39 2.21 14.16
C ASP A 207 7.60 0.90 14.31
N HIS A 208 6.32 1.03 14.64
CA HIS A 208 5.31 0.01 14.48
C HIS A 208 4.09 0.60 13.77
N PHE A 209 3.75 0.05 12.61
CA PHE A 209 2.57 0.46 11.84
C PHE A 209 1.38 -0.48 12.06
N VAL A 210 0.21 0.10 12.30
CA VAL A 210 -1.06 -0.62 12.15
C VAL A 210 -1.71 -0.14 10.86
N ILE A 211 -1.99 -1.06 9.94
CA ILE A 211 -2.54 -0.76 8.62
C ILE A 211 -4.04 -1.07 8.63
N GLY A 212 -4.85 -0.03 8.49
CA GLY A 212 -6.28 -0.11 8.31
C GLY A 212 -6.66 0.08 6.84
N ARG A 213 -7.94 0.33 6.58
CA ARG A 213 -8.43 0.56 5.21
C ARG A 213 -8.24 2.02 4.81
N GLY A 214 -7.06 2.35 4.29
CA GLY A 214 -6.75 3.69 3.77
C GLY A 214 -6.35 4.66 4.85
N CYS A 215 -6.14 4.12 6.04
CA CYS A 215 -5.58 4.78 7.19
C CYS A 215 -4.47 3.89 7.74
N TYR A 216 -3.61 4.52 8.53
CA TYR A 216 -2.58 3.83 9.27
C TYR A 216 -2.42 4.50 10.64
N PHE A 217 -1.73 3.81 11.53
CA PHE A 217 -1.27 4.35 12.79
C PHE A 217 0.22 4.06 12.91
N SER A 218 1.04 5.09 13.15
CA SER A 218 2.46 4.95 13.46
C SER A 218 2.66 5.15 14.96
N PHE A 219 3.29 4.20 15.64
CA PHE A 219 3.62 4.36 17.06
C PHE A 219 4.66 5.46 17.27
N ALA A 220 5.62 5.62 16.35
CA ALA A 220 6.64 6.66 16.44
C ALA A 220 6.04 8.07 16.32
N GLU A 221 5.14 8.29 15.36
CA GLU A 221 4.45 9.58 15.19
C GLU A 221 3.59 9.98 16.39
N GLN A 222 3.09 8.98 17.11
CA GLN A 222 2.26 9.17 18.29
C GLN A 222 3.06 9.19 19.60
N ASN A 223 4.40 9.15 19.53
CA ASN A 223 5.31 9.12 20.69
C ASN A 223 5.02 7.94 21.65
N LEU A 224 4.69 6.78 21.09
CA LEU A 224 4.39 5.55 21.83
C LEU A 224 5.52 4.51 21.75
N LEU A 225 6.68 4.90 21.22
CA LEU A 225 7.87 4.08 21.05
C LEU A 225 9.05 4.57 21.88
#